data_AF-A0A9D8YNX5-F1
#
_entry.id   AF-A0A9D8YNX5-F1
#
_cell.length_a   1.000
_cell.length_b   1.000
_cell.length_c   1.000
_cell.angle_alpha   90.00
_cell.angle_beta   90.00
_cell.angle_gamma   90.00
#
_symmetry.space_group_name_H-M   'P 1'
#
loop_
_entity.id
_entity.type
_entity.pdbx_description
1 polymer ?
#
loop_
_entity_poly.entity_id
_entity_poly.type
_entity_poly.pdbx_seq_one_letter_code
_entity_poly.pdbx_strand_id
1 'polypeptide(L)'
;MRTTINHALDLLEEDEHQHSRDNAVEIIRVIRRVQTDYLEIIEMALSLLVQNKNDECQQYLNAERGKLAGAKERIGQMIGSDDRWDDGFHRLAIEYLYTRARLVDEIRMFPDIALELLERLTLDQSLEETITYLENAMTGKRDLFTALLNILNDEQETNHVTTRQD
;
A
#
# COMPACT_ATOMS: atom_id res chain seq x y z
N MET A 1 -6.73 -0.21 9.47
CA MET A 1 -5.72 -0.91 8.64
C MET A 1 -5.88 -2.44 8.57
N ARG A 2 -5.73 -3.23 9.65
CA ARG A 2 -5.81 -4.72 9.59
C ARG A 2 -7.07 -5.22 8.87
N THR A 3 -8.24 -4.74 9.29
CA THR A 3 -9.53 -5.13 8.71
C THR A 3 -9.61 -4.76 7.22
N THR A 4 -9.07 -3.59 6.86
CA THR A 4 -9.07 -3.06 5.50
C THR A 4 -8.15 -3.85 4.57
N ILE A 5 -6.94 -4.21 5.02
CA ILE A 5 -6.03 -5.06 4.25
C ILE A 5 -6.64 -6.46 4.08
N ASN A 6 -7.14 -7.08 5.15
CA ASN A 6 -7.76 -8.40 5.04
C ASN A 6 -8.94 -8.41 4.07
N HIS A 7 -9.77 -7.37 4.08
CA HIS A 7 -10.86 -7.23 3.11
C HIS A 7 -10.35 -7.13 1.67
N ALA A 8 -9.24 -6.43 1.42
CA ALA A 8 -8.62 -6.41 0.10
C ALA A 8 -8.10 -7.80 -0.31
N LEU A 9 -7.53 -8.56 0.63
CA LEU A 9 -7.07 -9.94 0.36
C LEU A 9 -8.24 -10.88 0.07
N ASP A 10 -9.35 -10.76 0.79
CA ASP A 10 -10.56 -11.55 0.55
C ASP A 10 -11.07 -11.32 -0.88
N LEU A 11 -11.14 -10.06 -1.32
CA LEU A 11 -11.56 -9.70 -2.68
C LEU A 11 -10.60 -10.22 -3.76
N LEU A 12 -9.29 -10.16 -3.52
CA LEU A 12 -8.28 -10.69 -4.44
C LEU A 12 -8.40 -12.22 -4.59
N GLU A 13 -8.66 -12.93 -3.50
CA GLU A 13 -8.87 -14.38 -3.53
C GLU A 13 -10.20 -14.75 -4.22
N GLU A 14 -11.26 -13.96 -4.05
CA GLU A 14 -12.53 -14.16 -4.74
C GLU A 14 -12.45 -13.88 -6.25
N ASP A 15 -11.63 -12.90 -6.65
CA ASP A 15 -11.46 -12.47 -8.04
C ASP A 15 -10.37 -13.25 -8.81
N GLU A 16 -9.64 -14.14 -8.15
CA GLU A 16 -8.49 -14.89 -8.69
C GLU A 16 -8.73 -15.52 -10.07
N HIS A 17 -9.95 -15.99 -10.35
CA HIS A 17 -10.32 -16.60 -11.63
C HIS A 17 -11.41 -15.84 -12.39
N GLN A 18 -11.98 -14.79 -11.78
CA GLN A 18 -13.09 -14.04 -12.36
C GLN A 18 -12.59 -12.84 -13.16
N HIS A 19 -11.53 -12.19 -12.68
CA HIS A 19 -10.96 -10.96 -13.26
C HIS A 19 -12.05 -9.95 -13.63
N SER A 20 -13.02 -9.78 -12.72
CA SER A 20 -14.20 -8.96 -12.95
C SER A 20 -13.86 -7.49 -12.76
N ARG A 21 -14.31 -6.65 -13.69
CA ARG A 21 -14.16 -5.19 -13.57
C ARG A 21 -14.81 -4.64 -12.29
N ASP A 22 -15.95 -5.20 -11.89
CA ASP A 22 -16.64 -4.77 -10.66
C ASP A 22 -15.79 -5.10 -9.41
N ASN A 23 -15.13 -6.25 -9.42
CA ASN A 23 -14.20 -6.64 -8.36
C ASN A 23 -12.95 -5.75 -8.38
N ALA A 24 -12.37 -5.45 -9.54
CA ALA A 24 -11.24 -4.53 -9.66
C ALA A 24 -11.57 -3.12 -9.12
N VAL A 25 -12.76 -2.60 -9.40
CA VAL A 25 -13.25 -1.32 -8.86
C VAL A 25 -13.37 -1.39 -7.34
N GLU A 26 -13.93 -2.48 -6.80
CA GLU A 26 -14.06 -2.67 -5.36
C GLU A 26 -12.70 -2.84 -4.67
N ILE A 27 -11.78 -3.63 -5.24
CA ILE A 27 -10.40 -3.79 -4.78
C ILE A 27 -9.72 -2.42 -4.71
N ILE A 28 -9.83 -1.60 -5.75
CA ILE A 28 -9.26 -0.24 -5.75
C ILE A 28 -9.92 0.66 -4.70
N ARG A 29 -11.23 0.55 -4.49
CA ARG A 29 -11.93 1.27 -3.41
C ARG A 29 -11.36 0.92 -2.04
N VAL A 30 -11.09 -0.37 -1.79
CA VAL A 30 -10.51 -0.83 -0.52
C VAL A 30 -9.04 -0.42 -0.42
N ILE A 31 -8.26 -0.50 -1.50
CA ILE A 31 -6.86 -0.04 -1.57
C ILE A 31 -6.74 1.45 -1.21
N ARG A 32 -7.67 2.30 -1.67
CA ARG A 32 -7.71 3.71 -1.27
C ARG A 32 -7.88 3.87 0.25
N ARG A 33 -8.70 3.03 0.88
CA ARG A 33 -8.84 3.03 2.35
C ARG A 33 -7.58 2.52 3.04
N VAL A 34 -6.90 1.51 2.48
CA VAL A 34 -5.59 1.07 2.98
C VAL A 34 -4.57 2.20 2.93
N GLN A 35 -4.55 3.00 1.85
CA GLN A 35 -3.69 4.18 1.75
C GLN A 35 -3.98 5.18 2.88
N THR A 36 -5.25 5.51 3.11
CA THR A 36 -5.64 6.43 4.19
C THR A 36 -5.24 5.90 5.56
N ASP A 37 -5.59 4.66 5.90
CA ASP A 37 -5.24 4.02 7.17
C ASP A 37 -3.72 4.03 7.42
N TYR A 38 -2.96 3.83 6.35
CA TYR A 38 -1.50 3.83 6.39
C TYR A 38 -0.92 5.23 6.63
N LEU A 39 -1.45 6.24 5.93
CA LEU A 39 -1.04 7.64 6.13
C LEU A 39 -1.24 8.07 7.58
N GLU A 40 -2.39 7.75 8.17
CA GLU A 40 -2.68 8.06 9.58
C GLU A 40 -1.64 7.45 10.54
N ILE A 41 -1.17 6.23 10.25
CA ILE A 41 -0.15 5.55 11.07
C ILE A 41 1.19 6.24 10.96
N ILE A 42 1.58 6.63 9.75
CA ILE A 42 2.82 7.39 9.54
C ILE A 42 2.73 8.72 10.27
N GLU A 43 1.69 9.50 10.03
CA GLU A 43 1.50 10.82 10.65
C GLU A 43 1.57 10.73 12.18
N MET A 44 0.93 9.73 12.78
CA MET A 44 0.99 9.50 14.22
C MET A 44 2.41 9.14 14.70
N ALA A 45 3.07 8.20 14.04
CA ALA A 45 4.43 7.78 14.40
C ALA A 45 5.41 8.96 14.30
N LEU A 46 5.34 9.70 13.20
CA LEU A 46 6.15 10.89 12.96
C LEU A 46 5.88 11.98 14.01
N SER A 47 4.61 12.24 14.36
CA SER A 47 4.23 13.20 15.40
C SER A 47 4.82 12.86 16.77
N LEU A 48 4.85 11.57 17.13
CA LEU A 48 5.48 11.10 18.36
C LEU A 48 7.00 11.31 18.34
N LEU A 49 7.66 11.02 17.21
CA LEU A 49 9.09 11.23 17.05
C LEU A 49 9.47 12.72 17.17
N VAL A 50 8.74 13.63 16.52
CA VAL A 50 8.97 15.09 16.62
C VAL A 50 8.84 15.59 18.05
N GLN A 51 7.94 15.01 18.84
CA GLN A 51 7.76 15.34 20.26
C GLN A 51 8.84 14.71 21.17
N ASN A 52 9.85 14.04 20.60
CA ASN A 52 10.85 13.24 21.31
C ASN A 52 10.25 12.12 22.18
N LYS A 53 9.07 11.61 21.82
CA LYS A 53 8.37 10.52 22.51
C LYS A 53 8.72 9.16 21.90
N ASN A 54 10.01 8.83 21.89
CA ASN A 54 10.54 7.64 21.22
C ASN A 54 9.93 6.32 21.73
N ASP A 55 9.74 6.20 23.05
CA ASP A 55 9.16 5.00 23.65
C ASP A 55 7.68 4.83 23.26
N GLU A 56 6.91 5.91 23.25
CA GLU A 56 5.50 5.90 22.82
C GLU A 56 5.40 5.55 21.33
N CYS A 57 6.29 6.09 20.49
CA CYS A 57 6.36 5.75 19.07
C CYS A 57 6.65 4.26 18.88
N GLN A 58 7.62 3.71 19.59
CA GLN A 58 7.94 2.28 19.54
C GLN A 58 6.78 1.40 20.00
N GLN A 59 6.10 1.77 21.10
CA GLN A 59 4.92 1.04 21.56
C GLN A 59 3.78 1.09 20.53
N TYR A 60 3.52 2.26 19.95
CA TYR A 60 2.52 2.47 18.92
C TYR A 60 2.79 1.60 17.68
N LEU A 61 3.99 1.68 17.11
CA LEU A 61 4.37 0.90 15.93
C LEU A 61 4.38 -0.61 16.20
N ASN A 62 4.77 -1.04 17.41
CA ASN A 62 4.65 -2.45 17.80
C ASN A 62 3.19 -2.92 17.85
N ALA A 63 2.28 -2.09 18.35
CA ALA A 63 0.85 -2.40 18.37
C ALA A 63 0.29 -2.50 16.94
N GLU A 64 0.60 -1.54 16.06
CA GLU A 64 0.17 -1.58 14.65
C GLU A 64 0.75 -2.78 13.90
N ARG A 65 2.02 -3.09 14.12
CA ARG A 65 2.67 -4.30 13.59
C ARG A 65 1.98 -5.58 14.05
N GLY A 66 1.65 -5.67 15.34
CA GLY A 66 0.93 -6.81 15.90
C GLY A 66 -0.43 -7.04 15.23
N LYS A 67 -1.14 -5.96 14.88
CA LYS A 67 -2.40 -6.04 14.14
C LYS A 67 -2.18 -6.57 12.71
N LEU A 68 -1.05 -6.30 12.09
CA LEU A 68 -0.74 -6.70 10.71
C LEU A 68 -0.15 -8.11 10.56
N ALA A 69 0.30 -8.77 11.63
CA ALA A 69 1.06 -10.02 11.55
C ALA A 69 0.35 -11.10 10.71
N GLY A 70 -0.94 -11.36 10.96
CA GLY A 70 -1.69 -12.36 10.20
C GLY A 70 -1.92 -11.97 8.73
N ALA A 71 -2.08 -10.68 8.43
CA ALA A 71 -2.20 -10.20 7.05
C ALA A 71 -0.89 -10.38 6.28
N LYS A 72 0.26 -10.11 6.92
CA LYS A 72 1.59 -10.32 6.33
C LYS A 72 1.85 -11.78 5.99
N GLU A 73 1.48 -12.69 6.88
CA GLU A 73 1.60 -14.12 6.65
C GLU A 73 0.78 -14.54 5.43
N ARG A 74 -0.48 -14.09 5.36
CA ARG A 74 -1.39 -14.39 4.24
C ARG A 74 -0.88 -13.81 2.91
N ILE A 75 -0.43 -12.55 2.90
CA ILE A 75 0.21 -11.95 1.72
C ILE A 75 1.46 -12.73 1.29
N GLY A 76 2.28 -13.18 2.25
CA GLY A 76 3.46 -14.00 1.97
C GLY A 76 3.12 -15.32 1.28
N GLN A 77 2.01 -15.97 1.67
CA GLN A 77 1.51 -17.17 1.00
C GLN A 77 1.03 -16.87 -0.44
N MET A 78 0.39 -15.72 -0.65
CA MET A 78 -0.04 -15.27 -1.98
C MET A 78 1.16 -15.01 -2.90
N ILE A 79 2.20 -14.32 -2.41
CA ILE A 79 3.44 -14.07 -3.17
C ILE A 79 4.20 -15.37 -3.45
N GLY A 80 4.25 -16.31 -2.50
CA GLY A 80 4.93 -17.59 -2.68
C GLY A 80 4.29 -18.52 -3.72
N SER A 81 3.15 -18.13 -4.29
CA SER A 81 2.39 -18.87 -5.30
C SER A 81 2.40 -18.09 -6.63
N ASP A 82 3.59 -17.81 -7.20
CA ASP A 82 3.76 -16.94 -8.38
C ASP A 82 2.95 -17.37 -9.62
N ASP A 83 2.61 -18.66 -9.70
CA ASP A 83 1.81 -19.24 -10.80
C ASP A 83 0.31 -18.95 -10.65
N ARG A 84 -0.13 -18.57 -9.45
CA ARG A 84 -1.53 -18.37 -9.06
C ARG A 84 -2.11 -17.05 -9.56
N TRP A 85 -1.27 -16.03 -9.68
CA TRP A 85 -1.68 -14.66 -9.99
C TRP A 85 -1.19 -14.29 -11.38
N ASP A 86 -1.76 -14.88 -12.42
CA ASP A 86 -1.35 -14.59 -13.80
C ASP A 86 -1.62 -13.13 -14.19
N ASP A 87 -2.72 -12.56 -13.68
CA ASP A 87 -3.13 -11.18 -13.88
C ASP A 87 -2.19 -10.13 -13.25
N GLY A 88 -1.80 -9.15 -14.07
CA GLY A 88 -0.89 -8.07 -13.68
C GLY A 88 -1.48 -7.14 -12.62
N PHE A 89 -2.80 -6.94 -12.62
CA PHE A 89 -3.47 -6.12 -11.62
C PHE A 89 -3.43 -6.78 -10.23
N HIS A 90 -3.78 -8.07 -10.12
CA HIS A 90 -3.67 -8.82 -8.88
C HIS A 90 -2.26 -8.79 -8.30
N ARG A 91 -1.22 -9.05 -9.11
CA ARG A 91 0.18 -8.99 -8.66
C ARG A 91 0.52 -7.61 -8.09
N LEU A 92 0.14 -6.55 -8.80
CA LEU A 92 0.41 -5.18 -8.38
C LEU A 92 -0.33 -4.83 -7.07
N ALA A 93 -1.58 -5.29 -6.92
CA ALA A 93 -2.37 -5.08 -5.70
C ALA A 93 -1.75 -5.81 -4.50
N ILE A 94 -1.37 -7.08 -4.66
CA ILE A 94 -0.70 -7.88 -3.62
C ILE A 94 0.62 -7.23 -3.19
N GLU A 95 1.43 -6.80 -4.16
CA GLU A 95 2.70 -6.12 -3.89
C GLU A 95 2.51 -4.79 -3.16
N TYR A 96 1.51 -4.00 -3.56
CA TYR A 96 1.15 -2.77 -2.87
C TYR A 96 0.76 -3.04 -1.41
N LEU A 97 -0.13 -4.01 -1.16
CA LEU A 97 -0.56 -4.38 0.19
C LEU A 97 0.63 -4.88 1.04
N TYR A 98 1.53 -5.67 0.43
CA TYR A 98 2.74 -6.14 1.09
C TYR A 98 3.65 -4.99 1.52
N THR A 99 3.85 -4.03 0.62
CA THR A 99 4.68 -2.84 0.85
C THR A 99 4.13 -2.04 2.01
N ARG A 100 2.83 -1.74 2.01
CA ARG A 100 2.17 -1.01 3.11
C ARG A 100 2.29 -1.71 4.45
N ALA A 101 2.12 -3.04 4.46
CA ALA A 101 2.27 -3.81 5.68
C ALA A 101 3.71 -3.77 6.22
N ARG A 102 4.73 -3.91 5.35
CA ARG A 102 6.14 -3.91 5.75
C ARG A 102 6.67 -2.55 6.18
N LEU A 103 6.13 -1.46 5.65
CA LEU A 103 6.69 -0.14 5.90
C LEU A 103 6.49 0.33 7.35
N VAL A 104 5.49 -0.23 8.06
CA VAL A 104 5.37 -0.12 9.53
C VAL A 104 6.56 -0.74 10.27
N ASP A 105 7.13 -1.84 9.75
CA ASP A 105 8.35 -2.44 10.32
C ASP A 105 9.57 -1.56 10.07
N GLU A 106 9.66 -0.94 8.90
CA GLU A 106 10.81 -0.10 8.51
C GLU A 106 10.92 1.16 9.36
N ILE A 107 9.81 1.90 9.57
CA ILE A 107 9.80 3.09 10.45
C ILE A 107 10.24 2.71 11.87
N ARG A 108 9.83 1.52 12.33
CA ARG A 108 10.19 1.02 13.65
C ARG A 108 11.67 0.65 13.77
N MET A 109 12.23 0.04 12.72
CA MET A 109 13.63 -0.41 12.70
C MET A 109 14.61 0.74 12.46
N PHE A 110 14.17 1.77 11.74
CA PHE A 110 14.99 2.92 11.36
C PHE A 110 14.30 4.25 11.69
N PRO A 111 14.06 4.55 12.97
CA PRO A 111 13.37 5.78 13.38
C PRO A 111 14.17 7.04 13.01
N ASP A 112 15.49 6.96 12.94
CA ASP A 112 16.35 8.07 12.51
C ASP A 112 16.15 8.39 11.02
N ILE A 113 15.92 7.37 10.18
CA ILE A 113 15.54 7.59 8.77
C ILE A 113 14.16 8.26 8.72
N ALA A 114 13.21 7.83 9.55
CA ALA A 114 11.90 8.47 9.64
C ALA A 114 11.97 9.94 10.12
N LEU A 115 12.92 10.26 11.00
CA LEU A 115 13.22 11.63 11.43
C LEU A 115 13.92 12.45 10.34
N GLU A 116 14.89 11.89 9.62
CA GLU A 116 15.49 12.55 8.45
C GLU A 116 14.43 12.84 7.36
N LEU A 117 13.45 11.95 7.19
CA LEU A 117 12.32 12.15 6.29
C LEU A 117 11.43 13.32 6.76
N LEU A 118 11.29 13.53 8.07
CA LEU A 118 10.60 14.68 8.66
C LEU A 118 11.38 15.99 8.49
N GLU A 119 12.69 15.97 8.65
CA GLU A 119 13.52 17.15 8.40
C GLU A 119 13.41 17.59 6.93
N ARG A 120 13.26 16.64 6.00
CA ARG A 120 13.00 16.91 4.58
C ARG A 120 11.59 17.43 4.29
N LEU A 121 10.58 17.06 5.07
CA LEU A 121 9.21 17.62 4.97
C LEU A 121 9.17 19.13 5.28
N THR A 122 10.16 19.67 6.00
CA THR A 122 10.30 21.13 6.21
C THR A 122 10.93 21.86 5.02
N LEU A 123 11.43 21.11 4.02
CA LEU A 123 12.15 21.58 2.84
C LEU A 123 11.42 21.10 1.57
N ASP A 124 10.28 21.72 1.23
CA ASP A 124 9.55 21.61 -0.05
C ASP A 124 9.09 20.21 -0.54
N GLN A 125 9.43 19.10 0.12
CA GLN A 125 8.99 17.75 -0.28
C GLN A 125 7.68 17.37 0.40
N SER A 126 6.71 16.83 -0.35
CA SER A 126 5.42 16.38 0.19
C SER A 126 5.53 15.00 0.87
N LEU A 127 4.57 14.67 1.75
CA LEU A 127 4.43 13.34 2.36
C LEU A 127 4.37 12.23 1.29
N GLU A 128 3.85 12.55 0.12
CA GLU A 128 3.79 11.67 -1.05
C GLU A 128 5.19 11.30 -1.57
N GLU A 129 6.10 12.28 -1.74
CA GLU A 129 7.48 12.00 -2.17
C GLU A 129 8.24 11.13 -1.17
N THR A 130 7.96 11.31 0.12
CA THR A 130 8.53 10.49 1.20
C THR A 130 8.05 9.04 1.10
N ILE A 131 6.76 8.83 0.83
CA ILE A 131 6.20 7.49 0.64
C ILE A 131 6.78 6.86 -0.62
N THR A 132 6.88 7.58 -1.73
CA THR A 132 7.51 7.09 -2.97
C THR A 132 8.97 6.69 -2.74
N TYR A 133 9.73 7.46 -1.96
CA TYR A 133 11.11 7.11 -1.60
C TYR A 133 11.18 5.79 -0.83
N LEU A 134 10.31 5.63 0.18
CA LEU A 134 10.25 4.41 0.99
C LEU A 134 9.78 3.19 0.19
N GLU A 135 8.78 3.34 -0.67
CA GLU A 135 8.35 2.31 -1.61
C GLU A 135 9.49 1.83 -2.50
N ASN A 136 10.24 2.77 -3.08
CA ASN A 136 11.37 2.48 -3.95
C ASN A 136 12.50 1.77 -3.21
N ALA A 137 12.80 2.16 -1.98
CA ALA A 137 13.82 1.49 -1.17
C ALA A 137 13.44 0.04 -0.85
N MET A 138 12.15 -0.25 -0.65
CA MET A 138 11.68 -1.57 -0.23
C MET A 138 11.38 -2.54 -1.38
N THR A 139 10.92 -2.03 -2.51
CA THR A 139 10.42 -2.84 -3.63
C THR A 139 11.22 -2.68 -4.92
N GLY A 140 12.06 -1.64 -5.01
CA GLY A 140 12.68 -1.22 -6.26
C GLY A 140 11.69 -0.58 -7.25
N LYS A 141 10.41 -0.43 -6.88
CA LYS A 141 9.34 0.16 -7.71
C LYS A 141 8.92 1.51 -7.16
N ARG A 142 8.41 2.37 -8.05
CA ARG A 142 7.90 3.70 -7.72
C ARG A 142 6.44 3.79 -8.08
N ASP A 143 5.72 4.61 -7.34
CA ASP A 143 4.35 5.04 -7.66
C ASP A 143 3.37 3.86 -7.78
N LEU A 144 3.52 2.83 -6.93
CA LEU A 144 2.67 1.63 -6.95
C LEU A 144 1.19 1.98 -6.82
N PHE A 145 0.87 2.96 -5.97
CA PHE A 145 -0.48 3.46 -5.81
C PHE A 145 -1.02 4.07 -7.10
N THR A 146 -0.24 4.95 -7.73
CA THR A 146 -0.61 5.62 -8.99
C THR A 146 -0.78 4.61 -10.12
N ALA A 147 0.12 3.62 -10.21
CA ALA A 147 0.02 2.54 -11.18
C ALA A 147 -1.30 1.75 -11.01
N LEU A 148 -1.70 1.43 -9.77
CA LEU A 148 -2.99 0.79 -9.48
C LEU A 148 -4.18 1.65 -9.91
N LEU A 149 -4.13 2.96 -9.66
CA LEU A 149 -5.22 3.86 -10.04
C LEU A 149 -5.36 4.03 -11.55
N ASN A 150 -4.24 3.98 -12.29
CA ASN A 150 -4.24 4.18 -13.74
C ASN A 150 -4.76 2.96 -14.51
N ILE A 151 -4.67 1.74 -13.95
CA ILE A 151 -5.19 0.52 -14.60
C ILE A 151 -6.70 0.63 -14.91
N LEU A 152 -7.50 1.26 -14.05
CA LEU A 152 -8.92 1.49 -14.33
C LEU A 152 -9.19 2.62 -15.33
N ASN A 153 -8.25 3.57 -15.47
CA ASN A 153 -8.40 4.74 -16.33
C ASN A 153 -8.00 4.41 -17.78
N ASP A 154 -6.97 3.59 -18.00
CA ASP A 154 -6.51 3.20 -19.34
C ASP A 154 -7.54 2.31 -20.09
N GLU A 155 -8.40 1.59 -19.36
CA GLU A 155 -9.53 0.85 -19.96
C GLU A 155 -10.72 1.74 -20.38
N GLN A 156 -10.76 3.01 -19.94
CA GLN A 156 -11.81 3.95 -20.39
C GLN A 156 -11.46 4.57 -21.75
N GLU A 157 -10.18 4.77 -22.05
CA GLU A 157 -9.75 5.33 -23.33
C GLU A 157 -9.87 4.31 -24.48
N THR A 158 -9.60 3.03 -24.21
CA THR A 158 -9.71 1.96 -25.22
C THR A 158 -11.16 1.67 -25.63
N ASN A 159 -12.13 1.75 -24.70
CA ASN A 159 -13.55 1.56 -25.02
C ASN A 159 -14.19 2.76 -25.75
N HIS A 160 -13.58 3.95 -25.69
CA HIS A 160 -14.13 5.13 -26.36
C HIS A 160 -13.72 5.27 -27.84
N VAL A 161 -12.69 4.54 -28.28
CA VAL A 161 -12.21 4.55 -29.68
C VAL A 161 -13.03 3.60 -30.56
N THR A 162 -13.53 2.48 -30.02
CA THR A 162 -14.23 1.46 -30.82
C THR A 162 -15.69 1.81 -31.14
N THR A 163 -16.32 2.76 -30.42
CA THR A 163 -17.73 3.14 -30.64
C THR A 163 -17.90 4.34 -31.60
N ARG A 164 -16.84 4.76 -32.31
CA ARG A 164 -16.87 5.88 -33.27
C ARG A 164 -16.62 5.49 -34.72
N GLN A 165 -16.66 4.20 -35.03
CA GLN A 165 -16.69 3.70 -36.40
C GLN A 165 -17.82 2.69 -36.54
N ASP A 166 -19.02 3.20 -36.77
CA ASP A 166 -20.09 2.57 -37.54
C ASP A 166 -21.04 3.67 -38.06
#